data_AF-A0A1V3TZC1-F1
#
_entry.id   AF-A0A1V3TZC1-F1
#
_cell.length_a   1.000
_cell.length_b   1.000
_cell.length_c   1.000
_cell.angle_alpha   90.00
_cell.angle_beta   90.00
_cell.angle_gamma   90.00
#
_symmetry.space_group_name_H-M   'P 1'
#
loop_
_entity.id
_entity.type
_entity.pdbx_description
1 polymer ?
#
loop_
_entity_poly.entity_id
_entity_poly.type
_entity_poly.pdbx_seq_one_letter_code
_entity_poly.pdbx_strand_id
1 'polypeptide(L)'
;MILLLTIIIITVLQITAYILLDKYGLKNWKYLVLGLVLLTDLFMPPGFFVERKPGEIVKCGMQELSVKMFFMVFGGIAAIITHLVYIVVKKYTLKNKNI
;
A
#
# COMPACT_ATOMS: atom_id res chain seq x y z
N MET A 1 10.44 8.41 -9.70
CA MET A 1 10.44 6.98 -10.12
C MET A 1 10.35 6.03 -8.93
N ILE A 2 11.19 6.21 -7.90
CA ILE A 2 11.24 5.33 -6.71
C ILE A 2 9.92 5.31 -5.91
N LEU A 3 9.23 6.46 -5.77
CA LEU A 3 7.95 6.55 -5.04
C LEU A 3 6.86 5.63 -5.60
N LEU A 4 6.62 5.69 -6.92
CA LEU A 4 5.63 4.83 -7.60
C LEU A 4 6.00 3.35 -7.49
N LEU A 5 7.28 3.03 -7.66
CA LEU A 5 7.77 1.66 -7.55
C LEU A 5 7.53 1.08 -6.15
N THR A 6 7.64 1.92 -5.12
CA THR A 6 7.36 1.52 -3.74
C THR A 6 5.89 1.17 -3.52
N ILE A 7 4.97 1.98 -4.05
CA ILE A 7 3.53 1.68 -4.00
C ILE A 7 3.21 0.37 -4.73
N ILE A 8 3.83 0.14 -5.90
CA ILE A 8 3.65 -1.11 -6.66
C ILE A 8 4.11 -2.31 -5.84
N ILE A 9 5.28 -2.23 -5.20
CA ILE A 9 5.81 -3.29 -4.34
C ILE A 9 4.86 -3.58 -3.17
N ILE A 10 4.40 -2.53 -2.47
CA ILE A 10 3.44 -2.66 -1.36
C ILE A 10 2.14 -3.32 -1.83
N THR A 11 1.64 -2.94 -3.01
CA THR A 11 0.43 -3.51 -3.61
C THR A 11 0.59 -5.00 -3.91
N VAL A 12 1.72 -5.39 -4.52
CA VAL A 12 2.03 -6.81 -4.80
C VAL A 12 2.18 -7.61 -3.52
N LEU A 13 2.82 -7.06 -2.49
CA LEU A 13 2.92 -7.66 -1.15
C LEU A 13 1.53 -7.85 -0.52
N GLN A 14 0.65 -6.84 -0.62
CA GLN A 14 -0.72 -6.91 -0.11
C GLN A 14 -1.51 -8.04 -0.79
N ILE A 15 -1.42 -8.18 -2.11
CA ILE A 15 -2.07 -9.25 -2.87
C ILE A 15 -1.50 -10.62 -2.46
N THR A 16 -0.17 -10.73 -2.38
CA THR A 16 0.50 -11.99 -1.99
C THR A 16 0.08 -12.42 -0.58
N ALA A 17 0.02 -11.48 0.37
CA ALA A 17 -0.47 -11.73 1.72
C ALA A 17 -1.93 -12.21 1.72
N TYR A 18 -2.80 -11.64 0.89
CA TYR A 18 -4.20 -12.09 0.78
C TYR A 18 -4.34 -13.50 0.20
N ILE A 19 -3.54 -13.84 -0.82
CA ILE A 19 -3.50 -15.20 -1.38
C ILE A 19 -3.06 -16.19 -0.31
N LEU A 20 -2.02 -15.83 0.46
CA LEU A 20 -1.50 -16.66 1.54
C LEU A 20 -2.54 -16.86 2.65
N LEU A 21 -3.17 -15.79 3.14
CA LEU A 21 -4.23 -15.86 4.14
C LEU A 21 -5.43 -16.70 3.68
N ASP A 22 -5.74 -16.66 2.38
CA ASP A 22 -6.79 -17.50 1.82
C ASP A 22 -6.44 -18.97 1.80
N LYS A 23 -5.17 -19.32 1.57
CA LYS A 23 -4.69 -20.70 1.68
C LYS A 23 -4.85 -21.24 3.11
N TYR A 24 -4.71 -20.37 4.12
CA TYR A 24 -4.91 -20.72 5.53
C TYR A 24 -6.37 -20.57 6.01
N GLY A 25 -7.31 -20.16 5.15
CA GLY A 25 -8.73 -19.99 5.51
C GLY A 25 -9.04 -18.79 6.41
N LEU A 26 -8.07 -17.89 6.64
CA LEU A 26 -8.18 -16.76 7.56
C LEU A 26 -8.84 -15.53 6.91
N LYS A 27 -10.16 -15.59 6.70
CA LYS A 27 -10.91 -14.54 6.00
C LYS A 27 -10.85 -13.15 6.68
N ASN A 28 -10.91 -13.10 8.02
CA ASN A 28 -10.94 -11.83 8.77
C ASN A 28 -9.56 -11.16 8.89
N TRP A 29 -8.47 -11.91 8.73
CA TRP A 29 -7.11 -11.39 8.85
C TRP A 29 -6.73 -10.45 7.70
N LYS A 30 -7.50 -10.46 6.60
CA LYS A 30 -7.31 -9.53 5.49
C LYS A 30 -7.50 -8.08 5.90
N TYR A 31 -8.38 -7.81 6.86
CA TYR A 31 -8.57 -6.46 7.41
C TYR A 31 -7.38 -6.02 8.27
N LEU A 32 -6.70 -6.96 8.96
CA LEU A 32 -5.46 -6.67 9.68
C LEU A 32 -4.33 -6.32 8.72
N VAL A 33 -4.20 -7.05 7.60
CA VAL A 33 -3.22 -6.74 6.55
C VAL A 33 -3.50 -5.38 5.93
N LEU A 34 -4.76 -5.05 5.63
CA LEU A 34 -5.13 -3.71 5.17
C LEU A 34 -4.72 -2.63 6.19
N GLY A 35 -5.05 -2.84 7.46
CA GLY A 35 -4.67 -1.92 8.53
C GLY A 35 -3.16 -1.71 8.61
N LEU A 36 -2.37 -2.78 8.49
CA LEU A 36 -0.91 -2.74 8.54
C LEU A 36 -0.30 -2.02 7.33
N VAL A 37 -0.85 -2.21 6.13
CA VAL A 37 -0.45 -1.46 4.93
C VAL A 37 -0.75 0.03 5.10
N LEU A 38 -1.95 0.40 5.54
CA LEU A 38 -2.31 1.80 5.79
C LEU A 38 -1.43 2.44 6.87
N LEU A 39 -1.07 1.69 7.91
CA LEU A 39 -0.13 2.14 8.93
C LEU A 39 1.25 2.39 8.33
N THR A 40 1.71 1.50 7.45
CA THR A 40 2.98 1.66 6.75
C THR A 40 2.98 2.91 5.87
N ASP A 41 1.90 3.14 5.10
CA ASP A 41 1.74 4.34 4.27
C ASP A 41 1.69 5.64 5.12
N LEU A 42 1.09 5.59 6.31
CA LEU A 42 0.99 6.73 7.23
C LEU A 42 2.33 7.08 7.90
N PHE A 43 3.09 6.05 8.29
CA PHE A 43 4.35 6.19 9.01
C PHE A 43 5.58 6.15 8.10
N MET A 44 5.39 6.09 6.78
CA MET A 44 6.46 6.05 5.79
C MET A 44 7.43 7.22 5.97
N PRO A 45 8.69 6.98 6.36
CA PRO A 45 9.66 8.05 6.59
C PRO A 45 10.09 8.67 5.26
N PRO A 46 9.90 10.00 5.06
CA PRO A 46 10.17 10.64 3.77
C PRO A 46 11.67 10.78 3.47
N GLY A 47 12.52 10.74 4.50
CA GLY A 47 13.98 10.84 4.36
C GLY A 47 14.65 9.72 3.57
N PHE A 48 13.96 8.60 3.30
CA PHE A 48 14.46 7.56 2.39
C PHE A 48 14.37 7.98 0.91
N PHE A 49 13.54 8.97 0.59
CA PHE A 49 13.24 9.37 -0.79
C PHE A 49 13.79 10.74 -1.16
N VAL A 50 14.22 11.53 -0.17
CA VAL A 50 14.74 12.88 -0.36
C VAL A 50 16.25 12.88 -0.18
N GLU A 51 16.99 12.90 -1.29
CA GLU A 51 18.43 13.12 -1.27
C GLU A 51 18.73 14.58 -0.92
N ARG A 52 19.49 14.82 0.16
CA ARG A 52 19.97 16.16 0.51
C ARG A 52 21.31 16.41 -0.16
N LYS A 53 21.36 17.33 -1.13
CA LYS A 53 22.63 17.79 -1.68
C LYS A 53 23.31 18.78 -0.71
N PRO A 54 24.61 18.64 -0.43
CA PRO A 54 25.32 19.60 0.41
C PRO A 54 25.35 20.97 -0.29
N GLY A 55 24.85 22.01 0.39
CA GLY A 55 24.86 23.39 -0.12
C GLY A 55 23.56 23.88 -0.77
N GLU A 56 22.53 23.03 -0.94
CA GLU A 56 21.22 23.51 -1.35
C GLU A 56 20.51 24.25 -0.20
N ILE A 57 19.97 25.43 -0.50
CA ILE A 57 19.13 26.20 0.42
C ILE A 57 17.98 25.27 0.84
N VAL A 58 17.93 24.93 2.13
CA VAL A 58 16.93 24.03 2.70
C VAL A 58 15.55 24.58 2.36
N LYS A 59 14.88 24.00 1.35
CA LYS A 59 13.48 24.30 1.06
C LYS A 59 12.63 23.70 2.17
N CYS A 60 12.56 24.41 3.31
CA CYS A 60 11.85 24.13 4.54
C CYS A 60 10.80 23.01 4.43
N GLY A 61 11.20 21.75 4.63
CA GLY A 61 10.32 20.58 4.80
C GLY A 61 9.29 20.27 3.69
N MET A 62 9.16 21.07 2.63
CA MET A 62 8.08 20.94 1.65
C MET A 62 8.21 19.67 0.81
N GLN A 63 9.44 19.26 0.50
CA GLN A 63 9.70 18.01 -0.22
C GLN A 63 9.39 16.78 0.65
N GLU A 64 9.71 16.83 1.94
CA GLU A 64 9.40 15.75 2.89
C GLU A 64 7.88 15.63 3.08
N LEU A 65 7.19 16.78 3.16
CA LEU A 65 5.73 16.84 3.27
C LEU A 65 5.03 16.30 2.02
N SER A 66 5.53 16.62 0.83
CA SER A 66 4.94 16.13 -0.42
C SER A 66 5.07 14.62 -0.58
N VAL A 67 6.21 14.04 -0.19
CA VAL A 67 6.40 12.58 -0.14
C VAL A 67 5.43 11.94 0.84
N LYS A 68 5.29 12.51 2.05
CA LYS A 68 4.36 11.97 3.05
C LYS A 68 2.90 12.04 2.59
N MET A 69 2.48 13.18 2.02
CA MET A 69 1.15 13.34 1.42
C MET A 69 0.92 12.35 0.28
N PHE A 70 1.96 12.08 -0.53
CA PHE A 70 1.86 11.13 -1.64
C PHE A 70 1.53 9.72 -1.15
N PHE A 71 2.26 9.19 -0.15
CA PHE A 71 1.96 7.87 0.41
C PHE A 71 0.62 7.83 1.13
N MET A 72 0.29 8.88 1.91
CA MET A 72 -0.98 8.93 2.64
C MET A 72 -2.20 8.92 1.71
N VAL A 73 -2.16 9.69 0.61
CA VAL A 73 -3.28 9.79 -0.33
C VAL A 73 -3.24 8.66 -1.36
N PHE A 74 -2.16 8.56 -2.15
CA PHE A 74 -2.10 7.59 -3.24
C PHE A 74 -1.88 6.16 -2.75
N GLY A 75 -1.00 5.95 -1.77
CA GLY A 75 -0.79 4.64 -1.14
C GLY A 75 -2.05 4.15 -0.44
N GLY A 76 -2.64 5.00 0.40
CA GLY A 76 -3.89 4.69 1.10
C GLY A 76 -5.05 4.34 0.17
N ILE A 77 -5.29 5.16 -0.86
CA ILE A 77 -6.34 4.89 -1.86
C ILE A 77 -6.05 3.58 -2.62
N ALA A 78 -4.80 3.37 -3.05
CA ALA A 78 -4.42 2.14 -3.75
C ALA A 78 -4.62 0.89 -2.87
N ALA A 79 -4.28 0.96 -1.58
CA ALA A 79 -4.44 -0.14 -0.64
C ALA A 79 -5.91 -0.51 -0.44
N ILE A 80 -6.80 0.49 -0.33
CA ILE A 80 -8.24 0.30 -0.20
C ILE A 80 -8.83 -0.30 -1.47
N ILE A 81 -8.51 0.27 -2.64
CA ILE A 81 -8.99 -0.24 -3.93
C ILE A 81 -8.54 -1.68 -4.12
N THR A 82 -7.28 -1.99 -3.84
CA THR A 82 -6.74 -3.36 -3.96
C THR A 82 -7.49 -4.34 -3.06
N HIS A 83 -7.80 -3.95 -1.82
CA HIS A 83 -8.60 -4.78 -0.91
C HIS A 83 -10.02 -5.04 -1.43
N LEU A 84 -10.72 -3.99 -1.88
CA LEU A 84 -12.07 -4.11 -2.42
C LEU A 84 -12.08 -4.98 -3.69
N VAL A 85 -11.19 -4.71 -4.63
CA VAL A 85 -11.04 -5.48 -5.87
C VAL A 85 -10.78 -6.95 -5.55
N TYR A 86 -9.87 -7.25 -4.62
CA TYR A 86 -9.56 -8.63 -4.24
C TYR A 86 -10.78 -9.36 -3.65
N ILE A 87 -11.54 -8.72 -2.75
CA ILE A 87 -12.75 -9.33 -2.17
C ILE A 87 -13.80 -9.60 -3.25
N VAL A 88 -14.02 -8.62 -4.14
CA VAL A 88 -15.00 -8.72 -5.22
C VAL A 88 -14.62 -9.83 -6.19
N VAL A 89 -13.40 -9.81 -6.71
CA VAL A 89 -12.88 -10.85 -7.63
C VAL A 89 -12.99 -12.23 -7.01
N LYS A 90 -12.58 -12.38 -5.75
CA LYS A 90 -12.68 -13.68 -5.06
C LYS A 90 -14.13 -14.16 -4.93
N LYS A 91 -15.05 -13.25 -4.61
CA LYS A 91 -16.49 -13.59 -4.50
C LYS A 91 -17.04 -14.08 -5.84
N TYR A 92 -16.64 -13.46 -6.96
CA TYR A 92 -17.00 -13.91 -8.31
C TYR A 92 -16.38 -15.26 -8.65
N THR A 93 -15.09 -15.47 -8.36
CA THR A 93 -14.42 -16.77 -8.60
C THR A 93 -15.05 -17.91 -7.81
N LEU A 94 -15.40 -17.68 -6.53
CA LEU A 94 -16.10 -18.68 -5.71
C LEU A 94 -17.52 -18.96 -6.19
N LYS A 95 -18.24 -17.93 -6.66
CA LYS A 95 -19.58 -18.11 -7.24
C LYS A 95 -19.51 -18.96 -8.52
N ASN A 96 -18.52 -18.72 -9.38
CA ASN A 96 -18.36 -19.46 -10.63
C ASN A 96 -17.91 -20.92 -10.45
N LYS A 97 -17.32 -21.27 -9.29
CA LYS A 97 -16.89 -22.66 -9.00
C LYS A 97 -18.01 -23.54 -8.41
N ASN A 98 -19.13 -22.94 -8.03
CA ASN A 98 -20.31 -23.62 -7.46
C ASN A 98 -21.48 -23.72 -8.46
N ILE A 99 -21.22 -23.45 -9.75
CA ILE A 99 -22.15 -23.68 -10.86
C ILE A 99 -21.66 -24.91 -11.64
#